data_AF-A0A520BC84-F1
#
_entry.id   AF-A0A520BC84-F1
#
_cell.length_a   1.000
_cell.length_b   1.000
_cell.length_c   1.000
_cell.angle_alpha   90.00
_cell.angle_beta   90.00
_cell.angle_gamma   90.00
#
_symmetry.space_group_name_H-M   'P 1'
#
loop_
_entity.id
_entity.type
_entity.pdbx_description
1 polymer ?
#
loop_
_entity_poly.entity_id
_entity_poly.type
_entity_poly.pdbx_seq_one_letter_code
_entity_poly.pdbx_strand_id
1 'polypeptide(L)'
;MDTIYSKLYKIPNKLAFDNDSEYYYSRKNKVDSLYVDFANKNQAYKTFISILPNKKDYFEYSTEISIPSLETGTYLMMVTTKKDSLSETLPYGYAILNASELTISSSSLANSERFQILHRKTGKPIENAEITLNGISLKTNATGYAINPIKENDRFGYRTIQAVYENDTITEKIYSPYYNKEDKSHKKPKAKVNLFTDRAIYRPGQSVFFKGILVQTKNEKLSVVPNIFINVFVENTNGEEIYSARLKTNEFGSVAGEFTIPKNSLTGDFQIIAEEDEDYKTDEHYNKTTETHPFWDEIDKLENSQARFQVEEYKRPKFEISFELIKDNFIA
;
A
#
# COMPACT_ATOMS: atom_id res chain seq x y z
N MET A 1 1.33 -10.95 -34.14
CA MET A 1 2.63 -11.56 -33.74
C MET A 1 2.26 -12.78 -32.94
N ASP A 2 2.52 -13.95 -33.48
CA ASP A 2 1.74 -15.14 -33.12
C ASP A 2 2.59 -16.16 -32.36
N THR A 3 3.90 -15.92 -32.29
CA THR A 3 4.84 -16.78 -31.59
C THR A 3 5.96 -15.93 -30.98
N ILE A 4 6.33 -16.27 -29.75
CA ILE A 4 7.51 -15.76 -29.09
C ILE A 4 8.47 -16.90 -28.76
N TYR A 5 9.75 -16.60 -28.84
CA TYR A 5 10.85 -17.51 -28.54
C TYR A 5 11.50 -17.05 -27.25
N SER A 6 11.58 -17.93 -26.27
CA SER A 6 12.09 -17.61 -24.95
C SER A 6 13.34 -18.41 -24.64
N LYS A 7 14.35 -17.72 -24.10
CA LYS A 7 15.60 -18.30 -23.61
C LYS A 7 15.81 -17.89 -22.16
N LEU A 8 15.97 -18.87 -21.29
CA LEU A 8 16.29 -18.68 -19.88
C LEU A 8 17.78 -18.90 -19.67
N TYR A 9 18.43 -18.00 -18.96
CA TYR A 9 19.83 -18.09 -18.60
C TYR A 9 19.94 -18.04 -17.08
N LYS A 10 20.67 -18.98 -16.48
CA LYS A 10 21.00 -18.89 -15.05
C LYS A 10 22.08 -17.82 -14.89
N ILE A 11 21.84 -16.83 -14.04
CA ILE A 11 22.72 -15.67 -13.90
C ILE A 11 23.17 -15.45 -12.46
N PRO A 12 24.35 -14.86 -12.24
CA PRO A 12 24.75 -14.42 -10.90
C PRO A 12 23.79 -13.35 -10.37
N ASN A 13 23.49 -13.39 -9.06
CA ASN A 13 22.67 -12.37 -8.38
C ASN A 13 23.19 -10.94 -8.63
N LYS A 14 24.51 -10.76 -8.70
CA LYS A 14 25.12 -9.46 -9.00
C LYS A 14 24.69 -8.91 -10.36
N LEU A 15 24.54 -9.74 -11.39
CA LEU A 15 24.08 -9.29 -12.72
C LEU A 15 22.60 -8.88 -12.71
N ALA A 16 21.80 -9.53 -11.87
CA ALA A 16 20.37 -9.24 -11.71
C ALA A 16 20.10 -7.98 -10.87
N PHE A 17 20.94 -7.73 -9.87
CA PHE A 17 20.64 -6.81 -8.77
C PHE A 17 21.74 -5.79 -8.47
N ASP A 18 22.73 -5.59 -9.35
CA ASP A 18 23.83 -4.65 -9.06
C ASP A 18 23.29 -3.23 -8.76
N ASN A 19 23.65 -2.75 -7.59
CA ASN A 19 23.28 -1.47 -7.02
C ASN A 19 24.25 -0.39 -7.53
N ASP A 20 23.86 0.34 -8.57
CA ASP A 20 24.25 1.74 -8.68
C ASP A 20 22.99 2.57 -8.57
N SER A 21 22.73 3.01 -7.35
CA SER A 21 21.82 4.08 -7.01
C SER A 21 22.35 5.41 -7.58
N GLU A 22 22.22 5.62 -8.89
CA GLU A 22 22.26 6.95 -9.50
C GLU A 22 21.82 6.83 -10.97
N TYR A 23 20.72 7.51 -11.31
CA TYR A 23 20.12 7.64 -12.64
C TYR A 23 19.38 6.41 -13.22
N TYR A 24 18.16 6.18 -12.71
CA TYR A 24 17.18 5.25 -13.30
C TYR A 24 16.80 5.58 -14.76
N TYR A 25 17.00 6.83 -15.21
CA TYR A 25 16.59 7.26 -16.56
C TYR A 25 17.68 7.18 -17.63
N SER A 26 18.98 7.18 -17.27
CA SER A 26 20.07 7.13 -18.28
C SER A 26 20.60 5.71 -18.56
N ARG A 27 20.25 4.71 -17.75
CA ARG A 27 20.80 3.35 -17.84
C ARG A 27 19.95 2.31 -18.57
N LYS A 28 18.68 2.56 -18.92
CA LYS A 28 17.84 1.54 -19.59
C LYS A 28 18.54 0.94 -20.81
N ASN A 29 19.04 1.80 -21.70
CA ASN A 29 19.78 1.37 -22.89
C ASN A 29 21.08 0.59 -22.57
N LYS A 30 21.75 0.89 -21.45
CA LYS A 30 23.02 0.24 -21.06
C LYS A 30 22.81 -1.13 -20.41
N VAL A 31 21.75 -1.29 -19.62
CA VAL A 31 21.38 -2.57 -18.98
C VAL A 31 20.88 -3.56 -20.04
N ASP A 32 20.09 -3.06 -20.97
CA ASP A 32 19.57 -3.78 -22.13
C ASP A 32 20.74 -4.37 -22.97
N SER A 33 21.77 -3.56 -23.28
CA SER A 33 23.01 -4.03 -23.91
C SER A 33 23.71 -5.14 -23.14
N LEU A 34 23.83 -5.03 -21.81
CA LEU A 34 24.53 -6.02 -20.98
C LEU A 34 23.84 -7.39 -20.97
N TYR A 35 22.50 -7.41 -20.94
CA TYR A 35 21.74 -8.66 -20.97
C TYR A 35 21.79 -9.34 -22.34
N VAL A 36 21.72 -8.57 -23.43
CA VAL A 36 21.91 -9.10 -24.78
C VAL A 36 23.32 -9.66 -24.96
N ASP A 37 24.35 -8.92 -24.52
CA ASP A 37 25.74 -9.37 -24.55
C ASP A 37 25.95 -10.66 -23.76
N PHE A 38 25.39 -10.73 -22.55
CA PHE A 38 25.44 -11.92 -21.72
C PHE A 38 24.76 -13.10 -22.44
N ALA A 39 23.55 -12.90 -22.97
CA ALA A 39 22.78 -13.93 -23.66
C ALA A 39 23.46 -14.45 -24.93
N ASN A 40 24.24 -13.61 -25.62
CA ASN A 40 25.00 -13.97 -26.81
C ASN A 40 26.30 -14.71 -26.50
N LYS A 41 26.91 -14.45 -25.33
CA LYS A 41 28.18 -15.08 -24.89
C LYS A 41 27.97 -16.39 -24.11
N ASN A 42 26.73 -16.69 -23.71
CA ASN A 42 26.41 -17.82 -22.84
C ASN A 42 25.39 -18.77 -23.47
N GLN A 43 25.42 -20.03 -23.04
CA GLN A 43 24.40 -21.01 -23.43
C GLN A 43 23.14 -20.84 -22.57
N ALA A 44 21.97 -20.91 -23.20
CA ALA A 44 20.71 -20.89 -22.49
C ALA A 44 20.56 -22.15 -21.61
N TYR A 45 20.11 -21.96 -20.37
CA TYR A 45 19.75 -23.03 -19.44
C TYR A 45 18.53 -23.82 -19.95
N LYS A 46 17.49 -23.11 -20.40
CA LYS A 46 16.30 -23.68 -21.04
C LYS A 46 15.82 -22.79 -22.17
N THR A 47 15.21 -23.40 -23.18
CA THR A 47 14.54 -22.69 -24.27
C THR A 47 13.13 -23.22 -24.45
N PHE A 48 12.20 -22.36 -24.80
CA PHE A 48 10.81 -22.74 -25.05
C PHE A 48 10.14 -21.77 -26.01
N ILE A 49 9.05 -22.22 -26.62
CA ILE A 49 8.28 -21.48 -27.61
C ILE A 49 6.88 -21.31 -27.05
N SER A 50 6.35 -20.08 -27.09
CA SER A 50 4.97 -19.80 -26.71
C SER A 50 4.19 -19.29 -27.92
N ILE A 51 3.07 -19.94 -28.22
CA ILE A 51 2.13 -19.51 -29.26
C ILE A 51 1.16 -18.54 -28.59
N LEU A 52 1.07 -17.33 -29.13
CA LEU A 52 0.21 -16.28 -28.58
C LEU A 52 -1.19 -16.36 -29.20
N PRO A 53 -2.26 -16.10 -28.42
CA PRO A 53 -3.61 -15.98 -28.98
C PRO A 53 -3.65 -14.90 -30.07
N ASN A 54 -4.11 -15.26 -31.27
CA ASN A 54 -4.28 -14.32 -32.37
C ASN A 54 -5.72 -13.79 -32.38
N LYS A 55 -5.93 -12.62 -31.79
CA LYS A 55 -7.18 -11.86 -31.87
C LYS A 55 -7.08 -10.89 -33.06
N LYS A 56 -8.10 -10.91 -33.92
CA LYS A 56 -8.15 -10.12 -35.18
C LYS A 56 -8.87 -8.78 -35.00
N ASP A 57 -8.74 -8.19 -33.82
CA ASP A 57 -9.32 -6.91 -33.49
C ASP A 57 -8.23 -5.99 -32.91
N TYR A 58 -8.60 -4.79 -32.52
CA TYR A 58 -7.68 -3.74 -32.07
C TYR A 58 -7.68 -3.56 -30.55
N PHE A 59 -8.20 -4.51 -29.78
CA PHE A 59 -8.18 -4.44 -28.33
C PHE A 59 -6.84 -4.89 -27.75
N GLU A 60 -6.51 -4.36 -26.58
CA GLU A 60 -5.37 -4.82 -25.80
C GLU A 60 -5.75 -6.08 -25.01
N TYR A 61 -4.85 -7.07 -25.02
CA TYR A 61 -5.03 -8.34 -24.31
C TYR A 61 -3.77 -8.70 -23.53
N SER A 62 -3.97 -9.34 -22.38
CA SER A 62 -2.93 -10.06 -21.65
C SER A 62 -3.13 -11.57 -21.81
N THR A 63 -2.04 -12.33 -21.78
CA THR A 63 -2.06 -13.79 -21.74
C THR A 63 -0.98 -14.29 -20.80
N GLU A 64 -1.20 -15.46 -20.22
CA GLU A 64 -0.19 -16.18 -19.45
C GLU A 64 0.60 -17.11 -20.37
N ILE A 65 1.87 -17.33 -20.02
CA ILE A 65 2.76 -18.28 -20.69
C ILE A 65 3.34 -19.24 -19.67
N SER A 66 3.24 -20.54 -19.94
CA SER A 66 3.83 -21.56 -19.08
C SER A 66 5.35 -21.55 -19.23
N ILE A 67 6.06 -21.35 -18.12
CA ILE A 67 7.51 -21.46 -18.08
C ILE A 67 7.91 -22.88 -17.64
N PRO A 68 9.01 -23.46 -18.18
CA PRO A 68 9.53 -24.73 -17.69
C PRO A 68 9.89 -24.65 -16.21
N SER A 69 9.73 -25.76 -15.47
CA SER A 69 10.16 -25.87 -14.07
C SER A 69 11.63 -25.45 -13.90
N LEU A 70 11.96 -24.68 -12.86
CA LEU A 70 13.29 -24.15 -12.60
C LEU A 70 13.81 -24.66 -11.26
N GLU A 71 15.09 -24.99 -11.21
CA GLU A 71 15.80 -25.16 -9.94
C GLU A 71 15.97 -23.81 -9.24
N THR A 72 16.25 -23.83 -7.94
CA THR A 72 16.51 -22.60 -7.19
C THR A 72 17.62 -21.76 -7.83
N GLY A 73 17.40 -20.44 -7.83
CA GLY A 73 18.35 -19.46 -8.33
C GLY A 73 17.73 -18.31 -9.11
N THR A 74 18.61 -17.47 -9.63
CA THR A 74 18.25 -16.26 -10.38
C THR A 74 18.44 -16.49 -11.87
N TYR A 75 17.44 -16.10 -12.66
CA TYR A 75 17.41 -16.31 -14.09
C TYR A 75 17.11 -15.02 -14.85
N LEU A 76 17.79 -14.83 -15.98
CA LEU A 76 17.42 -13.87 -17.01
C LEU A 76 16.58 -14.59 -18.06
N MET A 77 15.34 -14.16 -18.24
CA MET A 77 14.48 -14.60 -19.33
C MET A 77 14.55 -13.58 -20.46
N MET A 78 15.02 -14.01 -21.63
CA MET A 78 14.99 -13.23 -22.86
C MET A 78 13.84 -13.71 -23.74
N VAL A 79 13.06 -12.80 -24.30
CA VAL A 79 11.92 -13.08 -25.18
C VAL A 79 12.11 -12.35 -26.51
N THR A 80 12.09 -13.09 -27.61
CA THR A 80 12.26 -12.55 -28.96
C THR A 80 11.12 -12.95 -29.87
N THR A 81 10.97 -12.22 -30.98
CA THR A 81 9.99 -12.49 -32.04
C THR A 81 10.55 -13.35 -33.17
N LYS A 82 11.87 -13.58 -33.15
CA LYS A 82 12.62 -14.40 -34.11
C LYS A 82 13.48 -15.41 -33.37
N LYS A 83 13.43 -16.66 -33.81
CA LYS A 83 14.03 -17.85 -33.16
C LYS A 83 15.50 -17.66 -32.74
N ASP A 84 16.32 -17.11 -33.62
CA ASP A 84 17.78 -17.13 -33.46
C ASP A 84 18.42 -15.73 -33.38
N SER A 85 17.60 -14.68 -33.30
CA SER A 85 18.06 -13.31 -33.48
C SER A 85 18.00 -12.55 -32.14
N LEU A 86 19.13 -12.50 -31.44
CA LEU A 86 19.35 -11.63 -30.27
C LEU A 86 20.27 -10.48 -30.70
N SER A 87 19.68 -9.34 -31.01
CA SER A 87 20.39 -8.11 -31.35
C SER A 87 19.71 -6.95 -30.64
N GLU A 88 20.49 -5.96 -30.21
CA GLU A 88 19.98 -4.70 -29.69
C GLU A 88 19.05 -3.98 -30.68
N THR A 89 19.22 -4.25 -31.98
CA THR A 89 18.44 -3.63 -33.05
C THR A 89 17.10 -4.33 -33.32
N LEU A 90 16.84 -5.47 -32.67
CA LEU A 90 15.61 -6.25 -32.86
C LEU A 90 14.69 -6.12 -31.64
N PRO A 91 13.36 -6.19 -31.82
CA PRO A 91 12.44 -6.19 -30.69
C PRO A 91 12.66 -7.42 -29.80
N TYR A 92 13.03 -7.20 -28.55
CA TYR A 92 13.07 -8.21 -27.50
C TYR A 92 12.51 -7.64 -26.19
N GLY A 93 12.09 -8.53 -25.29
CA GLY A 93 11.78 -8.21 -23.90
C GLY A 93 12.62 -9.08 -22.98
N TYR A 94 12.79 -8.65 -21.73
CA TYR A 94 13.44 -9.47 -20.71
C TYR A 94 12.75 -9.37 -19.36
N ALA A 95 12.98 -10.38 -18.53
CA ALA A 95 12.58 -10.40 -17.13
C ALA A 95 13.66 -11.07 -16.28
N ILE A 96 13.82 -10.60 -15.04
CA ILE A 96 14.61 -11.27 -14.02
C ILE A 96 13.65 -12.11 -13.17
N LEU A 97 13.92 -13.41 -13.06
CA LEU A 97 13.13 -14.36 -12.29
C LEU A 97 13.96 -14.90 -11.13
N ASN A 98 13.36 -15.01 -9.95
CA ASN A 98 13.95 -15.77 -8.84
C ASN A 98 13.07 -16.98 -8.56
N ALA A 99 13.61 -18.15 -8.85
CA ALA A 99 13.03 -19.41 -8.43
C ALA A 99 13.55 -19.69 -7.01
N SER A 100 12.67 -19.63 -6.01
CA SER A 100 13.04 -19.80 -4.61
C SER A 100 11.86 -20.37 -3.83
N GLU A 101 12.15 -21.30 -2.93
CA GLU A 101 11.23 -21.78 -1.91
C GLU A 101 11.11 -20.81 -0.73
N LEU A 102 11.91 -19.74 -0.71
CA LEU A 102 11.86 -18.68 0.29
C LEU A 102 10.94 -17.54 -0.14
N THR A 103 10.39 -16.84 0.87
CA THR A 103 9.80 -15.52 0.73
C THR A 103 10.30 -14.64 1.87
N ILE A 104 10.49 -13.35 1.58
CA ILE A 104 10.90 -12.35 2.54
C ILE A 104 9.80 -11.31 2.70
N SER A 105 9.54 -10.91 3.94
CA SER A 105 8.71 -9.76 4.26
C SER A 105 9.47 -8.81 5.18
N SER A 106 9.22 -7.52 5.03
CA SER A 106 9.79 -6.48 5.88
C SER A 106 8.69 -5.62 6.48
N SER A 107 8.93 -5.16 7.71
CA SER A 107 8.05 -4.21 8.40
C SER A 107 8.89 -3.25 9.23
N SER A 108 8.51 -1.97 9.20
CA SER A 108 9.11 -0.97 10.07
C SER A 108 8.47 -1.05 11.45
N LEU A 109 9.30 -1.09 12.48
CA LEU A 109 8.93 -0.83 13.87
C LEU A 109 9.30 0.61 14.19
N ALA A 110 9.19 1.02 15.46
CA ALA A 110 9.74 2.29 15.90
C ALA A 110 11.26 2.30 15.63
N ASN A 111 12.11 1.81 16.53
CA ASN A 111 13.55 2.03 16.34
C ASN A 111 14.26 0.92 15.54
N SER A 112 13.53 0.15 14.74
CA SER A 112 14.07 -1.03 14.06
C SER A 112 13.25 -1.44 12.84
N GLU A 113 13.86 -2.25 12.00
CA GLU A 113 13.21 -3.00 10.94
C GLU A 113 13.15 -4.47 11.34
N ARG A 114 12.03 -5.09 11.02
CA ARG A 114 11.82 -6.51 11.22
C ARG A 114 11.66 -7.18 9.86
N PHE A 115 12.48 -8.19 9.64
CA PHE A 115 12.41 -9.08 8.49
C PHE A 115 11.86 -10.42 8.93
N GLN A 116 11.08 -11.08 8.07
CA GLN A 116 10.65 -12.45 8.27
C GLN A 116 10.90 -13.29 7.03
N ILE A 117 11.53 -14.45 7.22
CA ILE A 117 11.76 -15.44 6.17
C ILE A 117 10.88 -16.65 6.42
N LEU A 118 10.09 -17.00 5.41
CA LEU A 118 9.17 -18.13 5.44
C LEU A 118 9.40 -19.03 4.21
N HIS A 119 9.03 -20.29 4.34
CA HIS A 119 8.85 -21.16 3.20
C HIS A 119 7.63 -20.68 2.39
N ARG A 120 7.83 -20.26 1.14
CA ARG A 120 6.85 -19.65 0.24
C ARG A 120 5.56 -20.47 0.09
N LYS A 121 5.67 -21.79 -0.08
CA LYS A 121 4.52 -22.69 -0.25
C LYS A 121 3.77 -23.03 1.06
N THR A 122 4.48 -23.17 2.17
CA THR A 122 3.88 -23.70 3.42
C THR A 122 3.64 -22.63 4.48
N GLY A 123 4.23 -21.44 4.34
CA GLY A 123 4.19 -20.38 5.34
C GLY A 123 5.00 -20.67 6.61
N LYS A 124 5.73 -21.80 6.68
CA LYS A 124 6.52 -22.16 7.85
C LYS A 124 7.72 -21.23 8.02
N PRO A 125 8.07 -20.84 9.25
CA PRO A 125 9.25 -20.01 9.51
C PRO A 125 10.54 -20.74 9.17
N ILE A 126 11.51 -20.01 8.62
CA ILE A 126 12.86 -20.50 8.36
C ILE A 126 13.79 -19.94 9.43
N GLU A 127 14.29 -20.80 10.33
CA GLU A 127 15.28 -20.45 11.34
C GLU A 127 16.69 -20.44 10.75
N ASN A 128 17.58 -19.58 11.27
CA ASN A 128 18.98 -19.46 10.87
C ASN A 128 19.22 -19.06 9.40
N ALA A 129 18.22 -18.56 8.69
CA ALA A 129 18.42 -17.90 7.39
C ALA A 129 19.28 -16.65 7.57
N GLU A 130 20.28 -16.49 6.71
CA GLU A 130 21.15 -15.33 6.70
C GLU A 130 20.55 -14.23 5.84
N ILE A 131 20.33 -13.05 6.41
CA ILE A 131 19.83 -11.87 5.73
C ILE A 131 20.95 -10.84 5.61
N THR A 132 21.29 -10.46 4.39
CA THR A 132 22.27 -9.41 4.10
C THR A 132 21.59 -8.17 3.54
N LEU A 133 21.88 -7.00 4.13
CA LEU A 133 21.45 -5.69 3.65
C LEU A 133 22.50 -4.62 3.99
N ASN A 134 22.92 -3.80 3.02
CA ASN A 134 23.89 -2.71 3.21
C ASN A 134 25.17 -3.11 4.00
N GLY A 135 25.69 -4.31 3.78
CA GLY A 135 26.87 -4.84 4.50
C GLY A 135 26.61 -5.33 5.92
N ILE A 136 25.37 -5.29 6.39
CA ILE A 136 24.91 -5.91 7.64
C ILE A 136 24.47 -7.33 7.32
N SER A 137 24.86 -8.29 8.16
CA SER A 137 24.36 -9.67 8.14
C SER A 137 23.59 -9.97 9.44
N LEU A 138 22.40 -10.53 9.30
CA LEU A 138 21.49 -10.90 10.38
C LEU A 138 21.08 -12.36 10.22
N LYS A 139 20.70 -13.03 11.32
CA LYS A 139 20.12 -14.37 11.27
C LYS A 139 18.71 -14.38 11.81
N THR A 140 17.85 -15.17 11.18
CA THR A 140 16.48 -15.39 11.67
C THR A 140 16.46 -16.29 12.91
N ASN A 141 15.55 -16.00 13.83
CA ASN A 141 15.27 -16.85 14.99
C ASN A 141 14.29 -18.00 14.63
N ALA A 142 13.90 -18.80 15.63
CA ALA A 142 12.97 -19.93 15.46
C ALA A 142 11.58 -19.58 14.86
N THR A 143 11.17 -18.30 14.91
CA THR A 143 9.92 -17.81 14.28
C THR A 143 10.16 -17.15 12.93
N GLY A 144 11.37 -17.26 12.39
CA GLY A 144 11.76 -16.74 11.09
C GLY A 144 12.08 -15.25 11.09
N TYR A 145 12.14 -14.59 12.26
CA TYR A 145 12.36 -13.16 12.36
C TYR A 145 13.83 -12.78 12.55
N ALA A 146 14.24 -11.69 11.90
CA ALA A 146 15.48 -10.96 12.19
C ALA A 146 15.17 -9.48 12.39
N ILE A 147 15.86 -8.83 13.33
CA ILE A 147 15.64 -7.41 13.67
C ILE A 147 16.91 -6.63 13.38
N ASN A 148 16.78 -5.58 12.57
CA ASN A 148 17.83 -4.60 12.31
C ASN A 148 17.52 -3.29 13.06
N PRO A 149 18.31 -2.88 14.05
CA PRO A 149 18.17 -1.55 14.65
C PRO A 149 18.44 -0.46 13.59
N ILE A 150 17.55 0.52 13.45
CA ILE A 150 17.74 1.67 12.54
C ILE A 150 18.61 2.70 13.26
N LYS A 151 19.66 3.22 12.58
CA LYS A 151 20.50 4.32 13.08
C LYS A 151 20.09 5.66 12.45
N GLU A 152 20.39 6.74 13.16
CA GLU A 152 19.97 8.13 12.85
C GLU A 152 20.44 8.65 11.47
N ASN A 153 21.46 8.02 10.86
CA ASN A 153 22.02 8.36 9.55
C ASN A 153 21.77 7.28 8.48
N ASP A 154 20.90 6.28 8.73
CA ASP A 154 20.63 5.25 7.73
C ASP A 154 19.96 5.89 6.51
N ARG A 155 20.56 5.71 5.32
CA ARG A 155 20.02 6.28 4.08
C ARG A 155 18.73 5.55 3.71
N PHE A 156 17.62 6.29 3.72
CA PHE A 156 16.27 5.81 3.43
C PHE A 156 15.96 5.85 1.93
N GLY A 157 15.33 4.78 1.42
CA GLY A 157 15.04 4.57 0.00
C GLY A 157 14.90 3.08 -0.35
N TYR A 158 14.97 2.77 -1.65
CA TYR A 158 15.02 1.39 -2.14
C TYR A 158 16.36 0.75 -1.76
N ARG A 159 16.29 -0.39 -1.06
CA ARG A 159 17.45 -1.19 -0.67
C ARG A 159 17.29 -2.61 -1.19
N THR A 160 18.39 -3.20 -1.63
CA THR A 160 18.43 -4.61 -2.00
C THR A 160 18.69 -5.43 -0.75
N ILE A 161 17.81 -6.38 -0.48
CA ILE A 161 17.93 -7.36 0.60
C ILE A 161 18.13 -8.73 -0.01
N GLN A 162 19.04 -9.51 0.56
CA GLN A 162 19.30 -10.88 0.15
C GLN A 162 19.12 -11.80 1.35
N ALA A 163 18.33 -12.85 1.21
CA ALA A 163 18.21 -13.92 2.18
C ALA A 163 18.76 -15.23 1.60
N VAL A 164 19.61 -15.90 2.37
CA VAL A 164 20.24 -17.17 2.02
C VAL A 164 19.89 -18.21 3.07
N TYR A 165 19.43 -19.37 2.63
CA TYR A 165 19.21 -20.53 3.49
C TYR A 165 19.57 -21.79 2.72
N GLU A 166 20.52 -22.57 3.24
CA GLU A 166 21.09 -23.74 2.57
C GLU A 166 21.57 -23.39 1.14
N ASN A 167 20.95 -23.96 0.11
CA ASN A 167 21.26 -23.73 -1.31
C ASN A 167 20.27 -22.78 -2.00
N ASP A 168 19.38 -22.14 -1.26
CA ASP A 168 18.39 -21.21 -1.77
C ASP A 168 18.79 -19.77 -1.46
N THR A 169 18.52 -18.87 -2.40
CA THR A 169 18.79 -17.45 -2.28
C THR A 169 17.67 -16.67 -2.92
N ILE A 170 17.08 -15.76 -2.15
CA ILE A 170 16.13 -14.77 -2.64
C ILE A 170 16.68 -13.37 -2.46
N THR A 171 16.59 -12.56 -3.51
CA THR A 171 17.01 -11.16 -3.49
C THR A 171 15.82 -10.30 -3.89
N GLU A 172 15.48 -9.31 -3.08
CA GLU A 172 14.37 -8.39 -3.33
C GLU A 172 14.79 -6.94 -3.14
N LYS A 173 14.09 -6.02 -3.80
CA LYS A 173 14.19 -4.58 -3.53
C LYS A 173 13.08 -4.19 -2.58
N ILE A 174 13.44 -3.81 -1.37
CA ILE A 174 12.50 -3.32 -0.36
C ILE A 174 12.56 -1.80 -0.29
N TYR A 175 11.42 -1.16 -0.10
CA TYR A 175 11.37 0.26 0.20
C TYR A 175 11.40 0.46 1.71
N SER A 176 12.38 1.22 2.17
CA SER A 176 12.43 1.69 3.55
C SER A 176 11.62 2.99 3.66
N PRO A 177 10.49 3.02 4.38
CA PRO A 177 9.82 4.28 4.63
C PRO A 177 10.73 5.18 5.47
N TYR A 178 10.61 6.49 5.24
CA TYR A 178 11.34 7.49 6.03
C TYR A 178 11.03 7.34 7.51
N TYR A 179 12.07 7.11 8.30
CA TYR A 179 11.94 7.15 9.74
C TYR A 179 12.02 8.61 10.20
N ASN A 180 10.88 9.31 10.17
CA ASN A 180 10.74 10.53 10.96
C ASN A 180 10.72 10.10 12.42
N LYS A 181 11.82 10.35 13.13
CA LYS A 181 11.88 10.23 14.58
C LYS A 181 10.89 11.26 15.13
N GLU A 182 9.60 10.90 15.26
CA GLU A 182 8.65 11.72 16.00
C GLU A 182 9.26 11.92 17.39
N ASP A 183 9.58 13.17 17.70
CA ASP A 183 10.22 13.56 18.95
C ASP A 183 9.38 13.02 20.12
N LYS A 184 9.92 12.04 20.84
CA LYS A 184 9.21 11.37 21.94
C LYS A 184 9.10 12.27 23.17
N SER A 185 9.70 13.47 23.14
CA SER A 185 9.83 14.29 24.33
C SER A 185 8.49 14.77 24.87
N HIS A 186 7.50 15.13 24.06
CA HIS A 186 6.12 15.42 24.52
C HIS A 186 5.09 15.12 23.43
N LYS A 187 4.62 13.86 23.30
CA LYS A 187 3.48 13.58 22.41
C LYS A 187 2.20 14.10 23.07
N LYS A 188 1.80 15.31 22.67
CA LYS A 188 0.44 15.79 22.88
C LYS A 188 -0.55 14.70 22.40
N PRO A 189 -1.73 14.55 23.05
CA PRO A 189 -2.72 13.57 22.61
C PRO A 189 -3.12 13.80 21.16
N LYS A 190 -3.44 12.72 20.45
CA LYS A 190 -4.06 12.80 19.11
C LYS A 190 -5.56 12.66 19.27
N ALA A 191 -6.34 13.52 18.63
CA ALA A 191 -7.80 13.48 18.66
C ALA A 191 -8.37 13.03 17.31
N LYS A 192 -9.54 12.40 17.31
CA LYS A 192 -10.27 12.02 16.10
C LYS A 192 -11.77 11.98 16.34
N VAL A 193 -12.56 12.47 15.39
CA VAL A 193 -14.01 12.25 15.37
C VAL A 193 -14.32 11.08 14.44
N ASN A 194 -14.92 10.03 14.99
CA ASN A 194 -15.46 8.94 14.19
C ASN A 194 -16.90 9.29 13.77
N LEU A 195 -17.11 9.46 12.47
CA LEU A 195 -18.40 9.86 11.88
C LEU A 195 -19.12 8.65 11.28
N PHE A 196 -20.44 8.63 11.47
CA PHE A 196 -21.34 7.59 10.99
C PHE A 196 -22.60 8.22 10.44
N THR A 197 -23.13 7.65 9.35
CA THR A 197 -24.46 7.95 8.82
C THR A 197 -25.38 6.75 9.04
N ASP A 198 -26.70 6.95 9.08
CA ASP A 198 -27.66 5.84 9.26
C ASP A 198 -27.68 4.85 8.08
N ARG A 199 -27.23 5.30 6.90
CA ARG A 199 -27.16 4.51 5.66
C ARG A 199 -25.92 4.89 4.87
N ALA A 200 -25.47 3.97 4.01
CA ALA A 200 -24.39 4.24 3.07
C ALA A 200 -24.86 4.92 1.77
N ILE A 201 -26.18 4.96 1.50
CA ILE A 201 -26.74 5.48 0.25
C ILE A 201 -28.11 6.16 0.45
N TYR A 202 -28.28 7.33 -0.15
CA TYR A 202 -29.47 8.17 -0.08
C TYR A 202 -29.91 8.62 -1.46
N ARG A 203 -31.09 9.25 -1.54
CA ARG A 203 -31.58 9.94 -2.75
C ARG A 203 -31.62 11.45 -2.50
N PRO A 204 -31.57 12.27 -3.55
CA PRO A 204 -31.88 13.69 -3.43
C PRO A 204 -33.21 13.92 -2.68
N GLY A 205 -33.23 14.88 -1.76
CA GLY A 205 -34.40 15.18 -0.92
C GLY A 205 -34.57 14.32 0.32
N GLN A 206 -33.73 13.30 0.56
CA GLN A 206 -33.79 12.50 1.79
C GLN A 206 -33.07 13.19 2.96
N SER A 207 -33.59 12.96 4.16
CA SER A 207 -32.89 13.31 5.40
C SER A 207 -31.81 12.28 5.71
N VAL A 208 -30.63 12.78 6.04
CA VAL A 208 -29.46 12.04 6.48
C VAL A 208 -29.31 12.27 7.98
N PHE A 209 -29.25 11.19 8.74
CA PHE A 209 -28.95 11.24 10.17
C PHE A 209 -27.50 10.85 10.37
N PHE A 210 -26.77 11.61 11.17
CA PHE A 210 -25.38 11.31 11.46
C PHE A 210 -25.07 11.34 12.96
N LYS A 211 -24.00 10.62 13.32
CA LYS A 211 -23.42 10.59 14.65
C LYS A 211 -21.91 10.75 14.56
N GLY A 212 -21.34 11.62 15.39
CA GLY A 212 -19.91 11.77 15.60
C GLY A 212 -19.51 11.32 16.99
N ILE A 213 -18.33 10.71 17.15
CA ILE A 213 -17.74 10.38 18.46
C ILE A 213 -16.31 10.89 18.49
N LEU A 214 -16.06 11.93 19.29
CA LEU A 214 -14.74 12.49 19.54
C LEU A 214 -14.00 11.66 20.59
N VAL A 215 -12.85 11.13 20.18
CA VAL A 215 -11.95 10.36 21.04
C VAL A 215 -10.55 10.97 20.98
N GLN A 216 -9.80 10.78 22.06
CA GLN A 216 -8.38 11.11 22.12
C GLN A 216 -7.56 9.88 22.52
N THR A 217 -6.35 9.79 21.97
CA THR A 217 -5.34 8.81 22.37
C THR A 217 -4.19 9.52 23.06
N LYS A 218 -3.99 9.22 24.35
CA LYS A 218 -2.86 9.72 25.16
C LYS A 218 -2.12 8.54 25.76
N ASN A 219 -0.81 8.44 25.54
CA ASN A 219 0.02 7.33 26.02
C ASN A 219 -0.58 5.95 25.68
N GLU A 220 -1.01 5.79 24.42
CA GLU A 220 -1.65 4.55 23.90
C GLU A 220 -2.98 4.18 24.57
N LYS A 221 -3.56 5.07 25.39
CA LYS A 221 -4.89 4.89 25.99
C LYS A 221 -5.92 5.74 25.26
N LEU A 222 -6.99 5.10 24.80
CA LEU A 222 -8.14 5.73 24.17
C LEU A 222 -9.13 6.22 25.24
N SER A 223 -9.67 7.43 25.09
CA SER A 223 -10.74 7.97 25.93
C SER A 223 -11.67 8.86 25.11
N VAL A 224 -12.93 8.97 25.53
CA VAL A 224 -13.91 9.91 24.95
C VAL A 224 -13.65 11.34 25.43
N VAL A 225 -14.03 12.32 24.63
CA VAL A 225 -13.84 13.75 24.94
C VAL A 225 -15.20 14.46 25.06
N PRO A 226 -15.72 14.62 26.30
CA PRO A 226 -17.02 15.24 26.53
C PRO A 226 -16.96 16.77 26.57
N ASN A 227 -18.10 17.41 26.32
CA ASN A 227 -18.32 18.85 26.47
C ASN A 227 -17.42 19.77 25.63
N ILE A 228 -16.99 19.30 24.46
CA ILE A 228 -16.18 20.07 23.51
C ILE A 228 -17.01 20.37 22.26
N PHE A 229 -16.97 21.62 21.79
CA PHE A 229 -17.55 21.97 20.50
C PHE A 229 -16.69 21.45 19.35
N ILE A 230 -17.33 20.98 18.28
CA ILE A 230 -16.71 20.62 17.00
C ILE A 230 -17.55 21.21 15.86
N ASN A 231 -16.91 21.52 14.74
CA ASN A 231 -17.60 21.92 13.52
C ASN A 231 -17.84 20.70 12.63
N VAL A 232 -19.05 20.54 12.13
CA VAL A 232 -19.42 19.45 11.23
C VAL A 232 -20.06 20.05 9.98
N PHE A 233 -19.49 19.73 8.82
CA PHE A 233 -20.05 20.16 7.54
C PHE A 233 -20.14 19.01 6.54
N VAL A 234 -20.92 19.22 5.49
CA VAL A 234 -21.17 18.23 4.43
C VAL A 234 -20.88 18.87 3.10
N GLU A 235 -20.07 18.19 2.30
CA GLU A 235 -19.77 18.57 0.93
C GLU A 235 -20.42 17.59 -0.05
N ASN A 236 -20.89 18.12 -1.17
CA ASN A 236 -21.38 17.32 -2.29
C ASN A 236 -20.24 16.82 -3.19
N THR A 237 -20.58 16.11 -4.27
CA THR A 237 -19.60 15.55 -5.23
C THR A 237 -18.69 16.57 -5.91
N ASN A 238 -19.04 17.86 -5.90
CA ASN A 238 -18.22 18.94 -6.44
C ASN A 238 -17.36 19.63 -5.37
N GLY A 239 -17.43 19.19 -4.11
CA GLY A 239 -16.79 19.87 -2.98
C GLY A 239 -17.52 21.12 -2.51
N GLU A 240 -18.81 21.29 -2.86
CA GLU A 240 -19.60 22.42 -2.38
C GLU A 240 -20.23 22.07 -1.03
N GLU A 241 -20.05 22.94 -0.03
CA GLU A 241 -20.70 22.81 1.27
C GLU A 241 -22.23 22.97 1.13
N ILE A 242 -22.97 21.98 1.61
CA ILE A 242 -24.45 21.97 1.59
C ILE A 242 -25.07 21.98 2.99
N TYR A 243 -24.26 21.82 4.04
CA TYR A 243 -24.67 21.84 5.43
C TYR A 243 -23.45 22.13 6.31
N SER A 244 -23.63 22.93 7.37
CA SER A 244 -22.64 23.17 8.40
C SER A 244 -23.33 23.39 9.75
N ALA A 245 -22.76 22.84 10.82
CA ALA A 245 -23.23 23.00 12.18
C ALA A 245 -22.11 22.87 13.20
N ARG A 246 -22.14 23.76 14.20
CA ARG A 246 -21.30 23.67 15.40
C ARG A 246 -22.04 22.87 16.48
N LEU A 247 -21.46 21.75 16.91
CA LEU A 247 -22.10 20.78 17.82
C LEU A 247 -21.24 20.51 19.05
N LYS A 248 -21.85 20.45 20.24
CA LYS A 248 -21.16 20.13 21.50
C LYS A 248 -21.24 18.64 21.80
N THR A 249 -20.11 18.00 22.10
CA THR A 249 -20.08 16.60 22.52
C THR A 249 -20.76 16.40 23.87
N ASN A 250 -21.53 15.33 24.01
CA ASN A 250 -22.16 14.94 25.29
C ASN A 250 -21.17 14.24 26.23
N GLU A 251 -21.66 13.74 27.37
CA GLU A 251 -20.87 13.02 28.38
C GLU A 251 -20.12 11.77 27.85
N PHE A 252 -20.57 11.21 26.73
CA PHE A 252 -19.94 10.08 26.04
C PHE A 252 -19.05 10.51 24.87
N GLY A 253 -18.75 11.80 24.74
CA GLY A 253 -17.95 12.37 23.66
C GLY A 253 -18.63 12.35 22.30
N SER A 254 -19.96 12.24 22.25
CA SER A 254 -20.70 12.11 20.99
C SER A 254 -21.54 13.33 20.63
N VAL A 255 -21.67 13.58 19.33
CA VAL A 255 -22.62 14.53 18.73
C VAL A 255 -23.57 13.78 17.80
N ALA A 256 -24.76 14.32 17.59
CA ALA A 256 -25.70 13.83 16.58
C ALA A 256 -26.34 15.01 15.88
N GLY A 257 -26.70 14.82 14.61
CA GLY A 257 -27.36 15.83 13.81
C GLY A 257 -28.11 15.22 12.63
N GLU A 258 -28.86 16.07 11.95
CA GLU A 258 -29.61 15.72 10.75
C GLU A 258 -29.52 16.84 9.73
N PHE A 259 -29.54 16.49 8.45
CA PHE A 259 -29.69 17.44 7.36
C PHE A 259 -30.47 16.80 6.22
N THR A 260 -31.02 17.61 5.32
CA THR A 260 -31.74 17.13 4.15
C THR A 260 -30.97 17.43 2.89
N ILE A 261 -30.69 16.40 2.07
CA ILE A 261 -30.01 16.58 0.79
C ILE A 261 -30.89 17.44 -0.13
N PRO A 262 -30.37 18.51 -0.76
CA PRO A 262 -31.15 19.31 -1.69
C PRO A 262 -31.74 18.46 -2.81
N LYS A 263 -33.00 18.70 -3.20
CA LYS A 263 -33.68 17.91 -4.24
C LYS A 263 -33.02 18.01 -5.62
N ASN A 264 -32.35 19.13 -5.90
CA ASN A 264 -31.65 19.39 -7.15
C ASN A 264 -30.14 19.12 -7.02
N SER A 265 -29.72 18.36 -6.00
CA SER A 265 -28.32 18.01 -5.82
C SER A 265 -27.88 16.99 -6.85
N LEU A 266 -26.61 17.07 -7.27
CA LEU A 266 -26.00 16.07 -8.15
C LEU A 266 -25.87 14.74 -7.41
N THR A 267 -25.99 13.64 -8.15
CA THR A 267 -25.68 12.30 -7.64
C THR A 267 -24.18 12.09 -7.57
N GLY A 268 -23.72 11.24 -6.67
CA GLY A 268 -22.32 10.86 -6.52
C GLY A 268 -21.87 10.74 -5.07
N ASP A 269 -20.57 10.90 -4.88
CA ASP A 269 -19.89 10.80 -3.59
C ASP A 269 -20.08 12.06 -2.76
N PHE A 270 -20.68 11.94 -1.59
CA PHE A 270 -20.80 13.02 -0.61
C PHE A 270 -19.94 12.68 0.60
N GLN A 271 -19.50 13.71 1.31
CA GLN A 271 -18.71 13.53 2.52
C GLN A 271 -19.20 14.41 3.65
N ILE A 272 -19.26 13.84 4.85
CA ILE A 272 -19.40 14.56 6.11
C ILE A 272 -18.02 14.66 6.74
N ILE A 273 -17.64 15.87 7.14
CA ILE A 273 -16.33 16.19 7.72
C ILE A 273 -16.55 16.81 9.09
N ALA A 274 -15.68 16.48 10.04
CA ALA A 274 -15.63 17.10 11.34
C ALA A 274 -14.27 17.76 11.55
N GLU A 275 -14.28 19.01 11.96
CA GLU A 275 -13.10 19.84 12.19
C GLU A 275 -13.07 20.39 13.62
N GLU A 276 -11.91 20.96 13.95
CA GLU A 276 -11.74 21.77 15.15
C GLU A 276 -12.77 22.91 15.18
N ASP A 277 -13.17 23.31 16.37
CA ASP A 277 -14.12 24.40 16.54
C ASP A 277 -13.53 25.73 16.06
N GLU A 278 -14.05 26.28 14.96
CA GLU A 278 -13.63 27.58 14.42
C GLU A 278 -13.95 28.74 15.38
N ASP A 279 -14.98 28.57 16.22
CA ASP A 279 -15.45 29.56 17.18
C ASP A 279 -15.01 29.23 18.62
N TYR A 280 -13.89 28.52 18.80
CA TYR A 280 -13.41 28.05 20.11
C TYR A 280 -13.25 29.15 21.17
N LYS A 281 -13.05 30.41 20.76
CA LYS A 281 -12.98 31.57 21.67
C LYS A 281 -14.30 31.90 22.36
N THR A 282 -15.42 31.42 21.80
CA THR A 282 -16.76 31.56 22.36
C THR A 282 -17.12 30.41 23.31
N ASP A 283 -16.30 29.36 23.36
CA ASP A 283 -16.47 28.26 24.30
C ASP A 283 -16.40 28.79 25.75
N GLU A 284 -17.28 28.27 26.62
CA GLU A 284 -17.29 28.58 28.05
C GLU A 284 -16.00 28.17 28.76
N HIS A 285 -15.25 27.22 28.20
CA HIS A 285 -13.99 26.72 28.71
C HIS A 285 -12.77 27.50 28.19
N TYR A 286 -12.94 28.44 27.27
CA TYR A 286 -11.84 29.25 26.74
C TYR A 286 -11.29 30.23 27.80
N ASN A 287 -9.98 30.16 28.03
CA ASN A 287 -9.31 31.06 28.96
C ASN A 287 -8.91 32.36 28.25
N LYS A 288 -9.68 33.43 28.48
CA LYS A 288 -9.43 34.75 27.90
C LYS A 288 -8.13 35.41 28.37
N THR A 289 -7.58 35.02 29.51
CA THR A 289 -6.35 35.61 30.06
C THR A 289 -5.10 34.99 29.42
N THR A 290 -5.09 33.67 29.21
CA THR A 290 -3.98 32.97 28.55
C THR A 290 -4.15 32.85 27.05
N GLU A 291 -5.32 33.21 26.52
CA GLU A 291 -5.73 33.02 25.13
C GLU A 291 -5.66 31.56 24.67
N THR A 292 -5.98 30.63 25.58
CA THR A 292 -5.90 29.19 25.32
C THR A 292 -7.22 28.45 25.57
N HIS A 293 -7.43 27.39 24.81
CA HIS A 293 -8.48 26.42 24.97
C HIS A 293 -7.95 25.12 25.61
N PRO A 294 -8.57 24.62 26.69
CA PRO A 294 -8.01 23.54 27.51
C PRO A 294 -7.93 22.17 26.82
N PHE A 295 -8.58 22.00 25.68
CA PHE A 295 -8.50 20.78 24.86
C PHE A 295 -7.70 21.01 23.57
N TRP A 296 -8.18 21.87 22.68
CA TRP A 296 -7.54 22.17 21.39
C TRP A 296 -6.05 22.55 21.47
N ASP A 297 -5.62 23.38 22.43
CA ASP A 297 -4.20 23.71 22.57
C ASP A 297 -3.34 22.58 23.17
N GLU A 298 -3.98 21.58 23.80
CA GLU A 298 -3.31 20.46 24.45
C GLU A 298 -3.13 19.26 23.53
N ILE A 299 -3.82 19.19 22.39
CA ILE A 299 -3.67 18.10 21.40
C ILE A 299 -2.61 18.43 20.34
N ASP A 300 -2.06 17.38 19.71
CA ASP A 300 -1.11 17.51 18.59
C ASP A 300 -1.82 18.03 17.35
N LYS A 301 -2.94 17.36 17.02
CA LYS A 301 -3.86 17.72 15.95
C LYS A 301 -5.15 16.92 16.09
N LEU A 302 -6.21 17.41 15.46
CA LEU A 302 -7.33 16.60 15.06
C LEU A 302 -6.94 15.80 13.80
N GLU A 303 -6.99 14.48 13.88
CA GLU A 303 -6.78 13.61 12.72
C GLU A 303 -7.91 13.75 11.71
N ASN A 304 -7.65 13.39 10.45
CA ASN A 304 -8.67 13.42 9.39
C ASN A 304 -9.93 12.67 9.84
N SER A 305 -11.02 13.41 9.95
CA SER A 305 -12.29 12.98 10.53
C SER A 305 -13.39 13.19 9.51
N GLN A 306 -13.57 12.20 8.64
CA GLN A 306 -14.54 12.23 7.56
C GLN A 306 -15.27 10.88 7.42
N ALA A 307 -16.49 10.90 6.92
CA ALA A 307 -17.21 9.72 6.43
C ALA A 307 -17.86 10.03 5.09
N ARG A 308 -17.95 9.01 4.22
CA ARG A 308 -18.53 9.14 2.88
C ARG A 308 -19.84 8.38 2.78
N PHE A 309 -20.76 8.91 1.98
CA PHE A 309 -22.01 8.26 1.63
C PHE A 309 -22.37 8.59 0.18
N GLN A 310 -23.14 7.71 -0.45
CA GLN A 310 -23.58 7.88 -1.84
C GLN A 310 -24.91 8.61 -1.90
N VAL A 311 -25.08 9.47 -2.90
CA VAL A 311 -26.37 10.04 -3.28
C VAL A 311 -26.69 9.60 -4.70
N GLU A 312 -27.75 8.81 -4.86
CA GLU A 312 -28.09 8.19 -6.14
C GLU A 312 -29.59 8.15 -6.36
N GLU A 313 -29.99 8.10 -7.63
CA GLU A 313 -31.36 7.77 -8.01
C GLU A 313 -31.53 6.25 -8.10
N TYR A 314 -32.06 5.64 -7.03
CA TYR A 314 -32.23 4.19 -6.95
C TYR A 314 -33.63 3.78 -6.51
N LYS A 315 -34.04 2.54 -6.81
CA LYS A 315 -35.18 1.88 -6.14
C LYS A 315 -34.65 0.77 -5.26
N ARG A 316 -35.20 0.65 -4.04
CA ARG A 316 -34.77 -0.41 -3.11
C ARG A 316 -35.04 -1.77 -3.77
N PRO A 317 -34.02 -2.65 -3.91
CA PRO A 317 -34.23 -4.00 -4.40
C PRO A 317 -35.22 -4.75 -3.53
N LYS A 318 -36.02 -5.63 -4.15
CA LYS A 318 -36.97 -6.52 -3.45
C LYS A 318 -36.45 -7.94 -3.28
N PHE A 319 -35.23 -8.21 -3.75
CA PHE A 319 -34.56 -9.50 -3.72
C PHE A 319 -33.05 -9.27 -3.58
N GLU A 320 -32.34 -10.32 -3.18
CA GLU A 320 -30.88 -10.37 -3.10
C GLU A 320 -30.37 -11.41 -4.10
N ILE A 321 -29.22 -11.15 -4.72
CA ILE A 321 -28.50 -12.12 -5.54
C ILE A 321 -27.18 -12.41 -4.84
N SER A 322 -26.93 -13.67 -4.55
CA SER A 322 -25.66 -14.14 -4.00
C SER A 322 -24.95 -14.99 -5.05
N PHE A 323 -23.65 -14.74 -5.25
CA PHE A 323 -22.81 -15.56 -6.12
C PHE A 323 -21.99 -16.51 -5.26
N GLU A 324 -22.02 -17.81 -5.59
CA GLU A 324 -21.10 -18.76 -4.97
C GLU A 324 -19.70 -18.56 -5.57
N LEU A 325 -18.71 -18.37 -4.69
CA LEU A 325 -17.32 -18.33 -5.12
C LEU A 325 -16.93 -19.66 -5.73
N ILE A 326 -16.27 -19.62 -6.89
CA ILE A 326 -15.64 -20.80 -7.48
C ILE A 326 -14.59 -21.30 -6.49
N LYS A 327 -14.84 -22.47 -5.89
CA LYS A 327 -13.94 -23.11 -4.92
C LYS A 327 -12.79 -23.87 -5.59
N ASP A 328 -12.91 -24.11 -6.89
CA ASP A 328 -11.88 -24.78 -7.67
C ASP A 328 -10.81 -23.77 -8.08
N ASN A 329 -9.58 -24.04 -7.66
CA ASN A 329 -8.40 -23.35 -8.17
C ASN A 329 -8.22 -23.75 -9.63
N PHE A 330 -8.78 -22.96 -10.54
CA PHE A 330 -8.21 -22.89 -11.88
C PHE A 330 -6.86 -22.20 -11.71
N ILE A 331 -5.78 -22.98 -11.76
CA ILE A 331 -4.43 -22.44 -11.82
C ILE A 331 -4.38 -21.59 -13.09
N ALA A 332 -4.35 -20.27 -12.92
CA ALA A 332 -4.01 -19.30 -13.95
C ALA A 332 -2.49 -19.30 -14.12
#